data_AF-A0A0R1W3S2-F1
#
_entry.id   AF-A0A0R1W3S2-F1
#
_cell.length_a   1.000
_cell.length_b   1.000
_cell.length_c   1.000
_cell.angle_alpha   90.00
_cell.angle_beta   90.00
_cell.angle_gamma   90.00
#
_symmetry.space_group_name_H-M   'P 1'
#
loop_
_entity.id
_entity.type
_entity.pdbx_description
1 polymer ?
#
loop_
_entity_poly.entity_id
_entity_poly.type
_entity_poly.pdbx_seq_one_letter_code
_entity_poly.pdbx_strand_id
1 'polypeptide(L)' 'MEMTMTIEKMICKHCGAEVPFGKYCSECGAKVCNDKGAKPYRTTFCVNCGAMTPDAKYCSRCGYKKNYQDF' A
#
# COMPACT_ATOMS: atom_id res chain seq x y z
N MET A 1 15.77 -2.14 -34.22
CA MET A 1 15.27 -1.41 -33.03
C MET A 1 15.40 -2.35 -31.85
N GLU A 2 16.52 -2.25 -31.12
CA GLU A 2 16.72 -3.01 -29.89
C GLU A 2 15.90 -2.32 -28.79
N MET A 3 14.79 -2.94 -28.40
CA MET A 3 14.01 -2.52 -27.24
C MET A 3 14.71 -3.04 -25.98
N THR A 4 15.64 -2.25 -25.45
CA THR A 4 16.24 -2.51 -24.13
C THR A 4 15.19 -2.25 -23.06
N MET A 5 14.44 -3.30 -22.71
CA MET A 5 13.60 -3.30 -21.51
C MET A 5 14.53 -3.25 -20.30
N THR A 6 14.72 -2.06 -19.73
CA THR A 6 15.43 -1.89 -18.45
C THR A 6 14.52 -2.39 -17.33
N ILE A 7 14.60 -3.69 -17.08
CA ILE A 7 13.90 -4.33 -15.97
C ILE A 7 14.62 -3.88 -14.70
N GLU A 8 13.96 -3.07 -13.87
CA GLU A 8 14.49 -2.70 -12.56
C GLU A 8 14.68 -3.99 -11.75
N LYS A 9 15.90 -4.22 -11.26
CA LYS A 9 16.25 -5.40 -10.46
C LYS A 9 16.45 -5.01 -9.00
N MET A 10 16.13 -5.93 -8.11
CA MET A 10 16.28 -5.80 -6.66
C MET A 10 16.91 -7.05 -6.06
N ILE A 11 17.61 -6.89 -4.94
CA ILE A 11 18.18 -8.01 -4.21
C ILE A 11 17.12 -8.54 -3.25
N CYS A 12 16.78 -9.83 -3.37
CA CYS A 12 15.90 -10.51 -2.44
C CYS A 12 16.57 -10.62 -1.07
N LYS A 13 15.95 -10.07 -0.02
CA LYS A 13 16.46 -10.17 1.36
C LYS A 13 16.35 -11.57 1.97
N HIS A 14 15.60 -12.48 1.35
CA HIS A 14 15.39 -13.83 1.86
C HIS A 14 16.46 -14.82 1.37
N CYS A 15 16.77 -14.82 0.07
CA CYS A 15 17.75 -15.73 -0.53
C CYS A 15 19.01 -15.05 -1.08
N GLY A 16 19.05 -13.71 -1.14
CA GLY A 16 20.17 -12.97 -1.71
C GLY A 16 20.21 -12.90 -3.24
N ALA A 17 19.24 -13.50 -3.94
CA ALA A 17 19.20 -13.48 -5.40
C ALA A 17 18.79 -12.11 -5.95
N GLU A 18 19.40 -11.71 -7.07
CA GLU A 18 19.02 -10.55 -7.86
C GLU A 18 17.78 -10.92 -8.71
N VAL A 19 16.63 -10.35 -8.36
CA VAL A 19 15.34 -10.63 -9.01
C VAL A 19 14.70 -9.34 -9.52
N PRO A 20 13.86 -9.39 -10.56
CA PRO A 20 13.13 -8.21 -11.02
C PRO A 20 12.19 -7.69 -9.91
N PHE A 21 11.88 -6.39 -9.94
CA PHE A 21 10.87 -5.82 -9.05
C PHE A 21 9.53 -6.55 -9.22
N GLY A 22 8.96 -7.02 -8.12
CA GLY A 22 7.74 -7.81 -8.13
C GLY A 22 7.17 -8.09 -6.75
N LYS A 23 6.04 -8.79 -6.70
CA LYS A 23 5.41 -9.21 -5.43
C LYS A 23 6.15 -10.40 -4.81
N TYR A 24 6.75 -11.25 -5.62
CA TYR A 24 7.39 -12.50 -5.21
C TYR A 24 8.75 -12.66 -5.87
N CYS A 25 9.65 -13.36 -5.19
CA CYS A 25 10.98 -13.68 -5.68
C CYS A 25 10.85 -14.84 -6.67
N SER A 26 11.35 -14.67 -7.89
CA SER A 26 11.35 -15.74 -8.91
C SER A 26 12.19 -16.96 -8.52
N GLU A 27 13.19 -16.76 -7.64
CA GLU A 27 14.12 -17.84 -7.25
C GLU A 27 13.62 -18.64 -6.04
N CYS A 28 13.18 -17.97 -4.97
CA CYS A 28 12.80 -18.66 -3.73
C CYS A 28 11.29 -18.62 -3.41
N GLY A 29 10.48 -17.92 -4.22
CA GLY A 29 9.05 -17.74 -3.97
C GLY A 29 8.71 -16.82 -2.81
N ALA A 30 9.69 -16.29 -2.07
CA ALA A 30 9.45 -15.39 -0.95
C ALA A 30 8.77 -14.09 -1.42
N LYS A 31 7.84 -13.59 -0.61
CA LYS A 31 7.14 -12.33 -0.88
C LYS A 31 8.11 -11.15 -0.68
N VAL A 32 8.50 -10.50 -1.77
CA VAL A 32 9.48 -9.40 -1.77
C VAL A 32 8.80 -8.02 -1.84
N CYS A 33 7.47 -7.99 -1.72
CA CYS A 33 6.63 -6.80 -1.84
C CYS A 33 7.29 -5.59 -1.17
N ASN A 34 7.81 -4.70 -2.02
CA ASN A 34 8.07 -3.34 -1.63
C ASN A 34 6.73 -2.61 -1.78
N ASP A 35 5.82 -2.84 -0.83
CA ASP A 35 4.64 -2.00 -0.63
C ASP A 35 5.14 -0.62 -0.18
N LYS A 36 5.85 0.11 -1.05
CA LYS A 36 6.14 1.52 -0.83
C LYS A 36 4.81 2.27 -0.95
N GLY A 37 4.10 2.35 0.17
CA GLY A 37 3.28 3.52 0.48
C GLY A 37 1.85 3.57 -0.05
N ALA A 38 1.31 2.54 -0.70
CA ALA A 38 -0.13 2.48 -0.90
C ALA A 38 -0.80 2.00 0.39
N LYS A 39 -0.92 2.87 1.40
CA LYS A 39 -1.95 2.67 2.43
C LYS A 39 -3.25 2.44 1.67
N PRO A 40 -4.00 1.35 1.91
CA PRO A 40 -5.29 1.17 1.25
C PRO A 40 -6.09 2.44 1.52
N TYR A 41 -6.45 3.17 0.46
CA TYR A 41 -7.26 4.38 0.57
C TYR A 41 -8.65 3.94 1.02
N ARG A 42 -8.83 3.79 2.34
CA ARG A 42 -10.09 3.39 2.96
C ARG A 42 -10.98 4.62 3.01
N THR A 43 -11.79 4.81 1.98
CA THR A 43 -12.92 5.73 2.07
C THR A 43 -13.96 5.13 2.99
N THR A 44 -14.42 5.92 3.95
CA THR A 44 -15.44 5.49 4.90
C THR A 44 -16.47 6.60 5.00
N PHE A 45 -17.74 6.26 5.13
CA PHE A 45 -18.79 7.26 5.33
C PHE A 45 -18.82 7.76 6.78
N CYS A 46 -19.16 9.03 6.98
CA CYS A 46 -19.38 9.57 8.31
C CYS A 46 -20.70 9.04 8.85
N VAL A 47 -20.68 8.39 10.02
CA VAL A 47 -21.91 7.87 10.66
C VAL A 47 -22.88 8.96 11.11
N ASN A 48 -22.38 10.19 11.32
CA ASN A 48 -23.21 11.30 11.79
C ASN A 48 -23.91 12.04 10.63
N CYS A 49 -23.21 12.29 9.51
CA CYS A 49 -23.75 13.13 8.42
C CYS A 49 -23.76 12.47 7.03
N GLY A 50 -23.31 11.22 6.91
CA GLY A 50 -23.28 10.47 5.66
C GLY A 50 -22.23 10.94 4.64
N ALA A 51 -21.43 11.96 4.95
CA ALA A 51 -20.40 12.44 4.03
C ALA A 51 -19.32 11.37 3.80
N MET A 52 -18.85 11.26 2.55
CA MET A 52 -17.71 10.41 2.23
C MET A 52 -16.45 11.04 2.84
N THR A 53 -15.82 10.35 3.79
CA THR A 53 -14.59 10.82 4.44
C THR A 53 -13.42 9.94 4.03
N PRO A 54 -12.25 10.52 3.68
CA PRO A 54 -11.01 9.76 3.64
C PRO A 54 -10.71 9.20 5.04
N ASP A 55 -9.69 8.34 5.16
CA ASP A 55 -9.19 7.78 6.42
C ASP A 55 -8.61 8.88 7.35
N ALA A 56 -9.50 9.73 7.85
CA ALA A 56 -9.22 10.94 8.60
C ALA A 56 -9.82 10.80 10.00
N LYS A 57 -9.11 11.33 11.00
CA LYS A 57 -9.51 11.32 12.42
C LYS A 57 -10.84 12.04 12.67
N TYR A 58 -11.23 12.95 11.78
CA TYR A 58 -12.43 13.78 11.90
C TYR A 58 -13.11 13.95 10.53
N CYS A 59 -14.43 14.12 10.56
CA CYS A 59 -15.20 14.48 9.38
C CYS A 59 -15.00 15.97 9.06
N SER A 60 -14.50 16.28 7.86
CA SER A 60 -14.31 17.65 7.38
C SER A 60 -15.63 18.41 7.16
N ARG A 61 -16.77 17.71 7.07
CA ARG A 61 -18.09 18.33 6.82
C ARG A 61 -18.84 18.71 8.09
N CYS A 62 -18.79 17.88 9.12
CA CYS A 62 -19.56 18.10 10.36
C CYS A 62 -18.72 18.13 11.64
N GLY A 63 -17.41 17.94 11.55
CA GLY A 63 -16.51 17.93 12.71
C GLY A 63 -16.58 16.66 13.57
N TYR A 64 -17.38 15.67 13.19
CA TYR A 64 -17.50 14.42 13.96
C TYR A 64 -16.17 13.66 14.03
N LYS A 65 -15.65 13.43 15.24
CA LYS A 65 -14.41 12.69 15.49
C LYS A 65 -14.70 11.20 15.48
N LYS A 66 -14.07 10.45 14.56
CA LYS A 66 -14.07 8.98 14.65
C LYS A 66 -13.17 8.61 15.82
N ASN A 67 -13.76 8.20 16.93
CA ASN A 67 -13.01 7.69 18.07
C ASN A 67 -12.42 6.32 17.68
N TYR A 68 -11.21 6.34 17.11
CA TYR A 68 -10.30 5.20 17.13
C TYR A 68 -9.67 5.14 18.52
N GLN A 69 -10.44 4.73 19.52
CA GLN A 69 -9.86 4.13 20.72
C GLN A 69 -9.77 2.65 20.40
N ASP A 70 -8.60 2.27 19.87
CA ASP A 70 -8.24 0.91 19.47
C ASP A 70 -8.35 -0.08 20.63
N PHE A 71 -8.90 -1.24 20.31
CA PHE A 71 -8.77 -2.51 21.02
C PHE A 71 -7.41 -3.13 20.72
#